data_AF-A0A509EJF1-F1
#
_entry.id   AF-A0A509EJF1-F1
#
_cell.length_a   1.000
_cell.length_b   1.000
_cell.length_c   1.000
_cell.angle_alpha   90.00
_cell.angle_beta   90.00
_cell.angle_gamma   90.00
#
_symmetry.space_group_name_H-M   'P 1'
#
loop_
_entity.id
_entity.type
_entity.pdbx_description
1 polymer ?
#
loop_
_entity_poly.entity_id
_entity_poly.type
_entity_poly.pdbx_seq_one_letter_code
_entity_poly.pdbx_strand_id
1 'polypeptide(L)'
;MSSEAEARRTYLIAMRRGLGLTQAEMAAALGMGVRAFSDIETGKSECRPIHIMAAERLTLRLAAERDSVEALAAPVLADIRDLQRQA
;
A
#
# COMPACT_ATOMS: atom_id res chain seq x y z
N MET A 1 -14.61 12.85 -6.22
CA MET A 1 -14.00 12.18 -5.05
C MET A 1 -13.36 13.25 -4.17
N SER A 2 -13.23 13.04 -2.85
CA SER A 2 -12.44 13.94 -2.01
C SER A 2 -10.96 13.89 -2.41
N SER A 3 -10.24 15.01 -2.35
CA SER A 3 -8.79 15.07 -2.62
C SER A 3 -8.01 14.07 -1.77
N GLU A 4 -8.47 13.83 -0.54
CA GLU A 4 -7.86 12.91 0.40
C GLU A 4 -8.03 11.43 -0.02
N ALA A 5 -9.17 11.09 -0.62
CA ALA A 5 -9.41 9.74 -1.14
C ALA A 5 -8.55 9.46 -2.38
N GLU A 6 -8.27 10.48 -3.20
CA GLU A 6 -7.35 10.37 -4.34
C GLU A 6 -5.89 10.24 -3.90
N ALA A 7 -5.50 10.96 -2.85
CA ALA A 7 -4.18 10.83 -2.23
C ALA A 7 -3.97 9.40 -1.69
N ARG A 8 -4.94 8.86 -0.93
CA ARG A 8 -4.92 7.46 -0.46
C ARG A 8 -4.82 6.46 -1.61
N ARG A 9 -5.61 6.64 -2.67
CA ARG A 9 -5.55 5.77 -3.86
C ARG A 9 -4.15 5.76 -4.47
N THR A 10 -3.56 6.93 -4.64
CA THR A 10 -2.20 7.09 -5.19
C THR A 10 -1.17 6.40 -4.30
N TYR A 11 -1.28 6.56 -2.99
CA TYR A 11 -0.43 5.90 -2.00
C TYR A 11 -0.55 4.36 -2.07
N LEU A 12 -1.77 3.83 -2.15
CA LEU A 12 -2.04 2.39 -2.28
C LEU A 12 -1.42 1.80 -3.57
N ILE A 13 -1.56 2.50 -4.69
CA ILE A 13 -0.97 2.09 -5.98
C ILE A 13 0.56 2.08 -5.88
N ALA A 14 1.14 3.10 -5.26
CA ALA A 14 2.59 3.20 -5.06
C ALA A 14 3.12 2.05 -4.20
N MET A 15 2.41 1.68 -3.13
CA MET A 15 2.80 0.52 -2.31
C MET A 15 2.80 -0.78 -3.10
N ARG A 16 1.70 -1.08 -3.82
CA ARG A 16 1.61 -2.30 -4.62
C ARG A 16 2.74 -2.40 -5.64
N ARG A 17 3.00 -1.30 -6.36
CA ARG A 17 4.08 -1.23 -7.36
C ARG A 17 5.45 -1.37 -6.73
N GLY A 18 5.68 -0.75 -5.58
CA GLY A 18 6.94 -0.87 -4.83
C GLY A 18 7.22 -2.29 -4.35
N LEU A 19 6.17 -3.07 -4.04
CA LEU A 19 6.28 -4.48 -3.69
C LEU A 19 6.40 -5.42 -4.91
N GLY A 20 6.29 -4.89 -6.13
CA GLY A 20 6.31 -5.69 -7.37
C GLY A 20 5.08 -6.56 -7.58
N LEU A 21 3.97 -6.28 -6.89
CA LEU A 21 2.76 -7.11 -6.94
C LEU A 21 1.82 -6.70 -8.08
N THR A 22 1.19 -7.69 -8.71
CA THR A 22 0.03 -7.51 -9.57
C THR A 22 -1.20 -7.10 -8.75
N GLN A 23 -2.25 -6.59 -9.41
CA GLN A 23 -3.52 -6.29 -8.74
C GLN A 23 -4.14 -7.53 -8.08
N ALA A 24 -4.00 -8.70 -8.71
CA ALA A 24 -4.54 -9.96 -8.19
C ALA A 24 -3.81 -10.41 -6.92
N GLU A 25 -2.47 -10.34 -6.91
CA GLU A 25 -1.66 -10.70 -5.74
C GLU A 25 -1.90 -9.74 -4.57
N MET A 26 -1.98 -8.43 -4.84
CA MET A 26 -2.30 -7.45 -3.81
C MET A 26 -3.70 -7.69 -3.24
N ALA A 27 -4.70 -7.91 -4.09
CA ALA A 27 -6.06 -8.19 -3.64
C ALA A 27 -6.10 -9.46 -2.76
N ALA A 28 -5.44 -10.54 -3.18
CA ALA A 28 -5.34 -11.77 -2.40
C ALA A 28 -4.66 -11.54 -1.04
N ALA A 29 -3.56 -10.79 -1.03
CA ALA A 29 -2.82 -10.47 0.19
C ALA A 29 -3.61 -9.59 1.18
N LEU A 30 -4.54 -8.76 0.67
CA LEU A 30 -5.44 -7.94 1.47
C LEU A 30 -6.76 -8.66 1.84
N GLY A 31 -6.98 -9.89 1.37
CA GLY A 31 -8.24 -10.61 1.59
C GLY A 31 -9.44 -10.00 0.84
N MET A 32 -9.18 -9.39 -0.33
CA MET A 32 -10.17 -8.69 -1.14
C MET A 32 -10.38 -9.38 -2.50
N GLY A 33 -11.56 -9.17 -3.10
CA GLY A 33 -11.79 -9.56 -4.50
C GLY A 33 -10.98 -8.70 -5.47
N VAL A 34 -10.41 -9.30 -6.51
CA VAL A 34 -9.59 -8.59 -7.53
C VAL A 34 -10.35 -7.43 -8.18
N ARG A 35 -11.65 -7.62 -8.48
CA ARG A 35 -12.50 -6.55 -9.02
C ARG A 35 -12.65 -5.37 -8.05
N ALA A 36 -12.88 -5.64 -6.76
CA ALA A 36 -12.99 -4.59 -5.75
C ALA A 36 -11.70 -3.77 -5.63
N PHE A 37 -10.54 -4.43 -5.66
CA PHE A 37 -9.25 -3.75 -5.66
C PHE A 37 -9.02 -2.93 -6.94
N SER A 38 -9.35 -3.48 -8.12
CA SER A 38 -9.29 -2.75 -9.40
C SER A 38 -10.22 -1.54 -9.42
N ASP A 39 -11.41 -1.62 -8.83
CA ASP A 39 -12.35 -0.50 -8.75
C ASP A 39 -11.79 0.62 -7.86
N ILE A 40 -11.05 0.29 -6.80
CA ILE A 40 -10.31 1.27 -5.99
C ILE A 40 -9.21 1.94 -6.83
N GLU A 41 -8.35 1.16 -7.52
CA GLU A 41 -7.24 1.73 -8.30
C GLU A 41 -7.71 2.62 -9.47
N THR A 42 -8.84 2.27 -10.08
CA THR A 42 -9.44 3.05 -11.18
C THR A 42 -10.29 4.23 -10.68
N GLY A 43 -10.48 4.38 -9.36
CA GLY A 43 -11.29 5.44 -8.77
C GLY A 43 -12.80 5.24 -8.89
N LYS A 44 -13.26 4.06 -9.33
CA LYS A 44 -14.68 3.68 -9.32
C LYS A 44 -15.20 3.46 -7.90
N SER A 45 -14.34 3.03 -7.00
CA SER A 45 -14.62 2.87 -5.58
C SER A 45 -13.67 3.72 -4.73
N GLU A 46 -14.17 4.19 -3.59
CA GLU A 46 -13.38 5.04 -2.70
C GLU A 46 -12.27 4.25 -2.00
N CYS A 47 -11.05 4.82 -2.00
CA CYS A 47 -9.97 4.32 -1.18
C CYS A 47 -10.15 4.78 0.28
N ARG A 48 -10.64 3.88 1.14
CA ARG A 48 -10.84 4.11 2.57
C ARG A 48 -9.56 3.91 3.39
N PRO A 49 -9.45 4.51 4.59
CA PRO A 49 -8.28 4.33 5.46
C PRO A 49 -7.91 2.87 5.76
N ILE A 50 -8.91 1.97 5.87
CA ILE A 50 -8.65 0.55 6.13
C ILE A 50 -7.81 -0.14 5.06
N HIS A 51 -7.91 0.28 3.78
CA HIS A 51 -7.10 -0.28 2.71
C HIS A 51 -5.62 0.10 2.86
N ILE A 52 -5.35 1.31 3.36
CA ILE A 52 -4.00 1.81 3.61
C ILE A 52 -3.38 1.04 4.77
N MET A 53 -4.07 0.98 5.91
CA MET A 53 -3.59 0.23 7.08
C MET A 53 -3.32 -1.25 6.77
N ALA A 54 -4.18 -1.89 5.96
CA ALA A 54 -3.97 -3.28 5.56
C ALA A 54 -2.74 -3.45 4.66
N ALA A 55 -2.49 -2.52 3.73
CA ALA A 55 -1.34 -2.55 2.83
C ALA A 55 -0.01 -2.20 3.52
N GLU A 56 -0.01 -1.29 4.50
CA GLU A 56 1.13 -1.02 5.37
C GLU A 56 1.47 -2.25 6.22
N ARG A 57 0.46 -2.90 6.81
CA ARG A 57 0.68 -4.14 7.57
C ARG A 57 1.23 -5.27 6.68
N LEU A 58 0.72 -5.40 5.46
CA LEU A 58 1.26 -6.35 4.47
C LEU A 58 2.74 -6.08 4.20
N THR A 59 3.09 -4.82 3.97
CA THR A 59 4.47 -4.37 3.74
C THR A 59 5.39 -4.79 4.90
N LEU A 60 4.99 -4.52 6.14
CA LEU A 60 5.77 -4.90 7.33
C LEU A 60 5.93 -6.41 7.45
N ARG A 61 4.87 -7.19 7.17
CA ARG A 61 4.92 -8.65 7.19
C ARG A 61 5.93 -9.19 6.16
N LEU A 62 5.90 -8.69 4.93
CA LEU A 62 6.80 -9.12 3.87
C LEU A 62 8.26 -8.77 4.19
N ALA A 63 8.52 -7.60 4.79
CA ALA A 63 9.85 -7.23 5.24
C ALA A 63 10.37 -8.16 6.35
N ALA A 64 9.52 -8.49 7.32
CA ALA A 64 9.86 -9.44 8.38
C ALA A 64 10.11 -10.86 7.86
N GLU A 65 9.29 -11.34 6.92
CA GLU A 65 9.46 -12.66 6.28
C GLU A 65 10.76 -12.79 5.48
N ARG A 66 11.28 -11.66 4.99
CA ARG A 66 12.50 -11.59 4.17
C ARG A 66 13.74 -11.18 4.97
N ASP A 67 13.60 -10.89 6.26
CA ASP A 67 14.64 -10.31 7.11
C ASP A 67 15.36 -9.11 6.45
N SER A 68 14.58 -8.25 5.77
CA SER A 68 15.13 -7.15 4.96
C SER A 68 14.18 -5.96 4.99
N VAL A 69 14.67 -4.84 5.51
CA VAL A 69 13.97 -3.55 5.55
C VAL A 69 13.81 -2.96 4.15
N GLU A 70 14.65 -3.34 3.20
CA GLU A 70 14.58 -2.97 1.79
C GLU A 70 13.34 -3.54 1.10
N ALA A 71 12.73 -4.60 1.66
CA ALA A 71 11.47 -5.16 1.17
C ALA A 71 10.23 -4.36 1.61
N LEU A 72 10.41 -3.27 2.37
CA LEU A 72 9.32 -2.35 2.67
C LEU A 72 8.89 -1.61 1.38
N ALA A 73 7.58 -1.36 1.25
CA ALA A 73 7.06 -0.51 0.21
C ALA A 73 7.64 0.90 0.33
N ALA A 74 7.94 1.52 -0.82
CA ALA A 74 8.59 2.83 -0.89
C ALA A 74 7.94 3.92 -0.03
N PRO A 75 6.60 4.01 0.08
CA PRO A 75 6.00 5.02 0.94
C PRO A 75 6.31 4.80 2.44
N VAL A 76 6.34 3.56 2.91
CA VAL A 76 6.70 3.23 4.32
C VAL A 76 8.18 3.51 4.58
N LEU A 77 9.05 3.28 3.59
CA LEU A 77 10.47 3.66 3.69
C LEU A 77 10.68 5.18 3.77
N ALA A 78 9.83 5.97 3.12
CA ALA A 78 9.90 7.42 3.19
C ALA A 78 9.64 7.91 4.63
N ASP A 79 8.63 7.35 5.30
CA ASP A 79 8.31 7.71 6.69
C ASP A 79 9.49 7.44 7.65
N ILE A 80 10.17 6.30 7.48
CA ILE A 80 11.37 5.96 8.28
C ILE A 80 12.47 7.01 8.08
N ARG A 81 12.73 7.40 6.82
CA ARG A 81 13.76 8.39 6.48
C ARG A 81 13.39 9.78 6.97
N ASP A 82 12.11 10.13 6.99
CA ASP A 82 11.63 11.41 7.49
C ASP A 82 11.82 11.51 9.00
N LEU A 83 11.51 10.44 9.73
CA LEU A 83 11.76 10.35 11.18
C LEU A 83 13.27 10.41 11.50
N GLN A 84 14.11 9.76 10.72
CA GLN A 84 15.58 9.80 10.90
C GLN A 84 16.18 11.18 10.64
N ARG A 85 15.56 12.02 9.80
CA ARG A 85 16.01 13.39 9.52
C ARG A 85 15.59 14.40 10.59
N GLN A 86 14.65 14.03 11.45
CA GLN A 86 14.10 14.87 12.52
C GLN A 86 14.74 14.60 13.90
N ALA A 87 15.56 13.56 14.01
CA ALA A 87 16.29 13.17 15.22
C ALA A 87 17.74 13.69 15.18
#